data_AF-T1AKB7-F1
#
_entry.id   AF-T1AKB7-F1
#
_cell.length_a   1.000
_cell.length_b   1.000
_cell.length_c   1.000
_cell.angle_alpha   90.00
_cell.angle_beta   90.00
_cell.angle_gamma   90.00
#
_symmetry.space_group_name_H-M   'P 1'
#
loop_
_entity.id
_entity.type
_entity.pdbx_description
1 polymer ?
#
loop_
_entity_poly.entity_id
_entity_poly.type
_entity_poly.pdbx_seq_one_letter_code
_entity_poly.pdbx_strand_id
1 'polypeptide(L)'
;MTSIVHTELAGVFSIAAGSAWLSGGDSLLGPLCSVGLPLAVMLVSSGKKLDRMVVALGYYLVGCWPIVGAVTGYWGPEHRGIGVVAWLAASVVLSLPWGLVSGPAGVLMAILITALPPIGVIGWLSPLNAAGILFPGTTWLGLLLLLGAIPVIYTPGCLRKYGALVLVLGSIGFNLSYREVLPPHSWVGVQTAIRPSNNNILKGIANNQEVIEAGLRAGAGAKVVVFPEAVLDNWYAGTQHQLSSAITKRQIWLIGAESQKNRSDAVMLAKHSHSNPEPVAKAAGLLLGGDWIPWGKDSLRPAWVQSVFIVEGKRVWASLCVEQVQPWAWLEA
;
A
#
# COMPACT_ATOMS: atom_id res chain seq x y z
N MET A 1 -35.77 10.57 17.48
CA MET A 1 -34.94 11.75 17.16
C MET A 1 -33.46 11.51 17.46
N THR A 2 -33.07 11.06 18.65
CA THR A 2 -31.66 10.79 19.02
C THR A 2 -30.92 9.81 18.11
N SER A 3 -31.55 8.70 17.69
CA SER A 3 -30.93 7.71 16.79
C SER A 3 -30.54 8.28 15.41
N ILE A 4 -31.36 9.16 14.84
CA ILE A 4 -31.14 9.73 13.50
C ILE A 4 -29.95 10.70 13.52
N VAL A 5 -29.87 11.54 14.56
CA VAL A 5 -28.76 12.51 14.74
C VAL A 5 -27.41 11.80 14.90
N HIS A 6 -27.37 10.65 15.59
CA HIS A 6 -26.14 9.86 15.70
C HIS A 6 -25.69 9.27 14.36
N THR A 7 -26.62 8.82 13.52
CA THR A 7 -26.30 8.29 12.19
C THR A 7 -25.80 9.37 11.24
N GLU A 8 -26.40 10.57 11.25
CA GLU A 8 -25.95 11.70 10.43
C GLU A 8 -24.54 12.15 10.83
N LEU A 9 -24.30 12.35 12.13
CA LEU A 9 -22.99 12.73 12.64
C LEU A 9 -21.92 11.67 12.33
N ALA A 10 -22.26 10.39 12.52
CA ALA A 10 -21.37 9.28 12.19
C ALA A 10 -21.05 9.24 10.69
N GLY A 11 -22.05 9.49 9.85
CA GLY A 11 -21.88 9.57 8.39
C GLY A 11 -20.91 10.70 8.00
N VAL A 12 -21.11 11.91 8.51
CA VAL A 12 -20.23 13.07 8.25
C VAL A 12 -18.80 12.78 8.70
N PHE A 13 -18.62 12.23 9.91
CA PHE A 13 -17.31 11.88 10.43
C PHE A 13 -16.62 10.79 9.59
N SER A 14 -17.37 9.77 9.18
CA SER A 14 -16.89 8.68 8.32
C SER A 14 -16.44 9.19 6.95
N ILE A 15 -17.22 10.08 6.34
CA ILE A 15 -16.89 10.73 5.06
C ILE A 15 -15.62 11.59 5.19
N ALA A 16 -15.50 12.36 6.27
CA ALA A 16 -14.31 13.18 6.53
C ALA A 16 -13.05 12.32 6.76
N ALA A 17 -13.20 11.19 7.45
CA ALA A 17 -12.10 10.24 7.61
C ALA A 17 -11.69 9.61 6.26
N GLY A 18 -12.67 9.27 5.41
CA GLY A 18 -12.42 8.71 4.08
C GLY A 18 -11.77 9.72 3.13
N SER A 19 -12.16 11.00 3.19
CA SER A 19 -11.59 12.05 2.34
C SER A 19 -10.11 12.33 2.60
N ALA A 20 -9.60 12.00 3.79
CA ALA A 20 -8.18 12.14 4.11
C ALA A 20 -7.28 11.36 3.13
N TRP A 21 -7.77 10.24 2.58
CA TRP A 21 -7.07 9.46 1.55
C TRP A 21 -6.94 10.18 0.21
N LEU A 22 -7.71 11.24 -0.03
CA LEU A 22 -7.61 12.05 -1.26
C LEU A 22 -6.48 13.10 -1.19
N SER A 23 -5.83 13.28 -0.04
CA SER A 23 -4.73 14.24 0.10
C SER A 23 -3.49 13.86 -0.72
N GLY A 24 -3.32 12.58 -1.06
CA GLY A 24 -2.28 12.08 -1.98
C GLY A 24 -0.84 12.34 -1.53
N GLY A 25 0.11 11.88 -2.36
CA GLY A 25 1.55 12.09 -2.15
C GLY A 25 2.07 11.54 -0.82
N ASP A 26 2.99 12.28 -0.19
CA ASP A 26 3.63 11.91 1.08
C ASP A 26 2.73 12.14 2.32
N SER A 27 1.45 12.45 2.11
CA SER A 27 0.52 12.77 3.19
C SER A 27 0.18 11.54 4.03
N LEU A 28 0.54 11.60 5.31
CA LEU A 28 0.18 10.60 6.32
C LEU A 28 -1.27 10.72 6.81
N LEU A 29 -2.05 11.69 6.31
CA LEU A 29 -3.42 11.93 6.76
C LEU A 29 -4.35 10.75 6.45
N GLY A 30 -4.24 10.14 5.28
CA GLY A 30 -5.06 8.98 4.89
C GLY A 30 -4.88 7.81 5.87
N PRO A 31 -3.66 7.28 6.03
CA PRO A 31 -3.41 6.19 6.97
C PRO A 31 -3.79 6.55 8.41
N LEU A 32 -3.50 7.78 8.89
CA LEU A 32 -3.88 8.23 10.24
C LEU A 32 -5.40 8.22 10.44
N CYS A 33 -6.14 8.84 9.53
CA CYS A 33 -7.59 8.97 9.60
C CYS A 33 -8.34 7.66 9.37
N SER A 34 -7.65 6.58 8.96
CA SER A 34 -8.26 5.25 8.81
C SER A 34 -8.87 4.70 10.10
N VAL A 35 -8.39 5.14 11.28
CA VAL A 35 -9.06 4.81 12.57
C VAL A 35 -10.42 5.50 12.74
N GLY A 36 -10.68 6.54 11.94
CA GLY A 36 -11.97 7.23 11.92
C GLY A 36 -13.12 6.31 11.49
N LEU A 37 -12.87 5.33 10.61
CA LEU A 37 -13.89 4.37 10.19
C LEU A 37 -14.45 3.52 11.35
N PRO A 38 -13.64 2.78 12.13
CA PRO A 38 -14.16 2.05 13.29
C PRO A 38 -14.78 3.00 14.33
N LEU A 39 -14.21 4.18 14.55
CA LEU A 39 -14.81 5.16 15.48
C LEU A 39 -16.18 5.65 15.00
N ALA A 40 -16.38 5.90 13.70
CA ALA A 40 -17.65 6.29 13.12
C ALA A 40 -18.69 5.16 13.27
N VAL A 41 -18.30 3.92 12.94
CA VAL A 41 -19.20 2.76 13.05
C VAL A 41 -19.57 2.47 14.51
N MET A 42 -18.68 2.76 15.46
CA MET A 42 -18.99 2.66 16.89
C MET A 42 -20.18 3.53 17.29
N LEU A 43 -20.30 4.75 16.75
CA LEU A 43 -21.40 5.68 17.09
C LEU A 43 -22.79 5.12 16.73
N VAL A 44 -22.85 4.18 15.78
CA VAL A 44 -24.07 3.51 15.32
C VAL A 44 -24.07 2.02 15.65
N SER A 45 -23.19 1.54 16.54
CA SER A 45 -23.01 0.10 16.78
C SER A 45 -24.23 -0.56 17.43
N SER A 46 -24.99 0.18 18.23
CA SER A 46 -26.26 -0.28 18.83
C SER A 46 -27.45 -0.24 17.85
N GLY A 47 -27.26 0.33 16.66
CA GLY A 47 -28.29 0.47 15.63
C GLY A 47 -28.45 -0.77 14.73
N LYS A 48 -29.11 -0.57 13.59
CA LYS A 48 -29.34 -1.65 12.62
C LYS A 48 -28.03 -1.97 11.87
N LYS A 49 -27.95 -3.19 11.31
CA LYS A 49 -26.85 -3.59 10.42
C LYS A 49 -26.68 -2.59 9.27
N LEU A 50 -27.81 -2.13 8.71
CA LEU A 50 -27.83 -1.18 7.60
C LEU A 50 -27.19 0.16 7.96
N ASP A 51 -27.42 0.70 9.17
CA ASP A 51 -26.87 1.99 9.58
C ASP A 51 -25.33 1.94 9.61
N ARG A 52 -24.76 0.85 10.14
CA ARG A 52 -23.31 0.61 10.15
C ARG A 52 -22.72 0.50 8.75
N MET A 53 -23.42 -0.23 7.87
CA MET A 53 -23.00 -0.38 6.48
C MET A 53 -23.05 0.93 5.72
N VAL A 54 -24.08 1.76 5.92
CA VAL A 54 -24.21 3.08 5.29
C VAL A 54 -23.11 4.03 5.77
N VAL A 55 -22.81 4.04 7.07
CA VAL A 55 -21.68 4.82 7.61
C VAL A 55 -20.36 4.38 6.99
N ALA A 56 -20.08 3.07 6.93
CA ALA A 56 -18.87 2.54 6.30
C ALA A 56 -18.82 2.81 4.79
N LEU A 57 -19.97 2.73 4.11
CA LEU A 57 -20.09 3.03 2.69
C LEU A 57 -19.70 4.48 2.39
N GLY A 58 -20.07 5.44 3.25
CA GLY A 58 -19.65 6.84 3.10
C GLY A 58 -18.12 7.02 3.11
N TYR A 59 -17.41 6.32 3.99
CA TYR A 59 -15.95 6.32 4.04
C TYR A 59 -15.34 5.79 2.74
N TYR A 60 -15.81 4.62 2.29
CA TYR A 60 -15.25 4.00 1.09
C TYR A 60 -15.65 4.72 -0.20
N LEU A 61 -16.87 5.26 -0.31
CA LEU A 61 -17.27 6.03 -1.49
C LEU A 61 -16.34 7.22 -1.72
N VAL A 62 -15.98 7.96 -0.69
CA VAL A 62 -15.08 9.11 -0.86
C VAL A 62 -13.63 8.64 -1.00
N GLY A 63 -13.16 7.76 -0.13
CA GLY A 63 -11.76 7.35 -0.11
C GLY A 63 -11.34 6.46 -1.30
N CYS A 64 -12.25 5.68 -1.88
CA CYS A 64 -11.99 4.83 -3.04
C CYS A 64 -12.15 5.56 -4.38
N TRP A 65 -12.49 6.85 -4.40
CA TRP A 65 -12.64 7.63 -5.64
C TRP A 65 -11.44 7.51 -6.62
N PRO A 66 -10.17 7.40 -6.16
CA PRO A 66 -9.03 7.21 -7.06
C PRO A 66 -9.10 6.00 -7.99
N ILE A 67 -9.96 4.99 -7.71
CA ILE A 67 -10.22 3.86 -8.61
C ILE A 67 -10.61 4.34 -10.01
N VAL A 68 -11.47 5.37 -10.10
CA VAL A 68 -11.91 5.90 -11.39
C VAL A 68 -10.71 6.42 -12.20
N GLY A 69 -9.81 7.14 -11.52
CA GLY A 69 -8.57 7.64 -12.12
C GLY A 69 -7.64 6.51 -12.56
N ALA A 70 -7.45 5.51 -11.70
CA ALA A 70 -6.63 4.34 -12.01
C ALA A 70 -7.15 3.59 -13.25
N VAL A 71 -8.45 3.30 -13.33
CA VAL A 71 -9.04 2.64 -14.51
C VAL A 71 -8.83 3.47 -15.77
N THR A 72 -9.05 4.79 -15.73
CA THR A 72 -8.80 5.64 -16.90
C THR A 72 -7.31 5.75 -17.26
N GLY A 73 -6.40 5.62 -16.29
CA GLY A 73 -4.97 5.64 -16.52
C GLY A 73 -4.46 4.37 -17.19
N TYR A 74 -4.93 3.20 -16.74
CA TYR A 74 -4.53 1.91 -17.30
C TYR A 74 -5.27 1.56 -18.60
N TRP A 75 -6.56 1.87 -18.70
CA TRP A 75 -7.44 1.38 -19.79
C TRP A 75 -7.77 2.48 -20.80
N GLY A 76 -7.44 3.73 -20.51
CA GLY A 76 -7.78 4.89 -21.34
C GLY A 76 -9.04 5.63 -20.88
N PRO A 77 -9.20 6.90 -21.28
CA PRO A 77 -10.29 7.78 -20.82
C PRO A 77 -11.71 7.26 -21.14
N GLU A 78 -11.87 6.50 -22.22
CA GLU A 78 -13.14 5.94 -22.68
C GLU A 78 -13.72 4.90 -21.71
N HIS A 79 -12.90 4.30 -20.85
CA HIS A 79 -13.32 3.30 -19.86
C HIS A 79 -13.80 3.92 -18.53
N ARG A 80 -13.99 5.25 -18.46
CA ARG A 80 -14.44 5.94 -17.24
C ARG A 80 -15.71 5.35 -16.64
N GLY A 81 -16.66 4.89 -17.46
CA GLY A 81 -17.89 4.24 -17.00
C GLY A 81 -17.62 2.96 -16.19
N ILE A 82 -16.68 2.13 -16.66
CA ILE A 82 -16.23 0.94 -15.94
C ILE A 82 -15.54 1.33 -14.63
N GLY A 83 -14.74 2.41 -14.64
CA GLY A 83 -14.13 2.95 -13.43
C GLY A 83 -15.15 3.33 -12.36
N VAL A 84 -16.25 3.98 -12.75
CA VAL A 84 -17.36 4.31 -11.82
C VAL A 84 -18.01 3.05 -11.26
N VAL A 85 -18.26 2.04 -12.10
CA VAL A 85 -18.84 0.76 -11.65
C VAL A 85 -17.89 0.04 -10.69
N ALA A 86 -16.60 -0.03 -11.00
CA ALA A 86 -15.58 -0.64 -10.14
C ALA A 86 -15.47 0.07 -8.79
N TRP A 87 -15.50 1.41 -8.80
CA TRP A 87 -15.52 2.22 -7.59
C TRP A 87 -16.73 1.95 -6.70
N LEU A 88 -17.93 1.92 -7.27
CA LEU A 88 -19.16 1.60 -6.55
C LEU A 88 -19.12 0.18 -5.99
N ALA A 89 -18.71 -0.79 -6.80
CA ALA A 89 -18.62 -2.19 -6.40
C ALA A 89 -17.63 -2.39 -5.24
N ALA A 90 -16.43 -1.83 -5.34
CA ALA A 90 -15.43 -1.90 -4.27
C ALA A 90 -15.94 -1.26 -2.98
N SER A 91 -16.56 -0.07 -3.07
CA SER A 91 -17.11 0.64 -1.91
C SER A 91 -18.21 -0.16 -1.20
N VAL A 92 -19.10 -0.79 -1.96
CA VAL A 92 -20.15 -1.66 -1.42
C VAL A 92 -19.54 -2.89 -0.76
N VAL A 93 -18.67 -3.63 -1.46
CA VAL A 93 -18.05 -4.87 -0.94
C VAL A 93 -17.29 -4.61 0.35
N LEU A 94 -16.49 -3.54 0.41
CA LEU A 94 -15.71 -3.17 1.59
C LEU A 94 -16.59 -2.72 2.77
N SER A 95 -17.79 -2.19 2.50
CA SER A 95 -18.74 -1.79 3.55
C SER A 95 -19.47 -2.97 4.21
N LEU A 96 -19.61 -4.11 3.52
CA LEU A 96 -20.41 -5.25 4.00
C LEU A 96 -19.92 -5.81 5.36
N PRO A 97 -18.61 -6.05 5.59
CA PRO A 97 -18.12 -6.62 6.85
C PRO A 97 -18.46 -5.74 8.07
N TRP A 98 -18.56 -4.42 7.88
CA TRP A 98 -18.88 -3.47 8.95
C TRP A 98 -20.31 -3.60 9.47
N GLY A 99 -21.22 -4.22 8.70
CA GLY A 99 -22.56 -4.58 9.18
C GLY A 99 -22.55 -5.55 10.37
N LEU A 100 -21.48 -6.33 10.52
CA LEU A 100 -21.29 -7.31 11.61
C LEU A 100 -20.84 -6.67 12.94
N VAL A 101 -20.53 -5.38 12.95
CA VAL A 101 -19.93 -4.70 14.11
C VAL A 101 -21.00 -4.38 15.17
N SER A 102 -21.36 -5.36 15.98
CA SER A 102 -22.22 -5.18 17.17
C SER A 102 -21.44 -4.95 18.47
N GLY A 103 -20.11 -5.12 18.44
CA GLY A 103 -19.26 -5.01 19.63
C GLY A 103 -17.77 -5.27 19.32
N PRO A 104 -16.94 -5.48 20.36
CA PRO A 104 -15.48 -5.58 20.26
C PRO A 104 -14.99 -6.67 19.29
N ALA A 105 -15.58 -7.86 19.33
CA ALA A 105 -15.22 -8.95 18.40
C ALA A 105 -15.63 -8.64 16.96
N GLY A 106 -16.79 -7.99 16.77
CA GLY A 106 -17.29 -7.64 15.44
C GLY A 106 -16.40 -6.62 14.72
N VAL A 107 -15.87 -5.63 15.44
CA VAL A 107 -14.93 -4.66 14.84
C VAL A 107 -13.60 -5.31 14.44
N LEU A 108 -13.07 -6.23 15.25
CA LEU A 108 -11.87 -7.00 14.89
C LEU A 108 -12.10 -7.82 13.63
N MET A 109 -13.22 -8.54 13.56
CA MET A 109 -13.58 -9.31 12.38
C MET A 109 -13.69 -8.42 11.14
N ALA A 110 -14.35 -7.26 11.22
CA ALA A 110 -14.47 -6.35 10.10
C ALA A 110 -13.10 -5.85 9.60
N ILE A 111 -12.21 -5.48 10.53
CA ILE A 111 -10.82 -5.09 10.21
C ILE A 111 -10.08 -6.24 9.52
N LEU A 112 -10.10 -7.45 10.09
CA LEU A 112 -9.37 -8.59 9.52
C LEU A 112 -9.92 -9.00 8.15
N ILE A 113 -11.25 -9.05 7.98
CA ILE A 113 -11.88 -9.40 6.70
C ILE A 113 -11.52 -8.37 5.62
N THR A 114 -11.49 -7.07 5.97
CA THR A 114 -11.15 -6.02 5.00
C THR A 114 -9.64 -5.85 4.78
N ALA A 115 -8.81 -6.37 5.68
CA ALA A 115 -7.35 -6.29 5.58
C ALA A 115 -6.71 -7.49 4.89
N LEU A 116 -7.34 -8.67 4.94
CA LEU A 116 -6.78 -9.94 4.43
C LEU A 116 -7.45 -10.38 3.11
N PRO A 117 -6.73 -11.04 2.19
CA PRO A 117 -7.32 -11.61 0.98
C PRO A 117 -8.45 -12.60 1.33
N PRO A 118 -9.50 -12.69 0.49
CA PRO A 118 -9.62 -12.07 -0.83
C PRO A 118 -10.06 -10.60 -0.84
N ILE A 119 -10.77 -10.13 0.19
CA ILE A 119 -11.33 -8.76 0.22
C ILE A 119 -10.20 -7.72 0.38
N GLY A 120 -9.16 -8.03 1.15
CA GLY A 120 -7.99 -7.17 1.37
C GLY A 120 -7.20 -6.81 0.10
N VAL A 121 -7.40 -7.51 -1.02
CA VAL A 121 -6.85 -7.12 -2.33
C VAL A 121 -7.33 -5.73 -2.73
N ILE A 122 -8.59 -5.39 -2.45
CA ILE A 122 -9.16 -4.07 -2.72
C ILE A 122 -9.26 -3.20 -1.44
N GLY A 123 -8.70 -3.66 -0.33
CA GLY A 123 -8.86 -3.08 1.00
C GLY A 123 -7.79 -2.07 1.43
N TRP A 124 -7.28 -1.23 0.52
CA TRP A 124 -6.14 -0.34 0.82
C TRP A 124 -6.43 0.77 1.85
N LEU A 125 -7.70 1.06 2.17
CA LEU A 125 -8.07 2.04 3.20
C LEU A 125 -8.19 1.41 4.60
N SER A 126 -7.45 0.33 4.86
CA SER A 126 -7.58 -0.43 6.10
C SER A 126 -7.21 0.40 7.33
N PRO A 127 -7.97 0.31 8.43
CA PRO A 127 -7.60 0.91 9.72
C PRO A 127 -6.21 0.50 10.21
N LEU A 128 -5.70 -0.66 9.78
CA LEU A 128 -4.36 -1.14 10.16
C LEU A 128 -3.24 -0.21 9.70
N ASN A 129 -3.44 0.55 8.62
CA ASN A 129 -2.45 1.49 8.10
C ASN A 129 -2.16 2.64 9.09
N ALA A 130 -3.04 2.88 10.06
CA ALA A 130 -2.80 3.85 11.13
C ALA A 130 -1.75 3.39 12.14
N ALA A 131 -1.45 2.10 12.25
CA ALA A 131 -0.56 1.55 13.28
C ALA A 131 0.84 2.17 13.22
N GLY A 132 1.38 2.32 12.00
CA GLY A 132 2.71 2.90 11.77
C GLY A 132 2.79 4.38 12.14
N ILE A 133 1.68 5.11 12.10
CA ILE A 133 1.63 6.54 12.47
C ILE A 133 1.36 6.70 13.97
N LEU A 134 0.45 5.90 14.52
CA LEU A 134 0.10 6.01 15.93
C LEU A 134 1.21 5.47 16.83
N PHE A 135 1.89 4.41 16.41
CA PHE A 135 2.93 3.72 17.19
C PHE A 135 4.20 3.50 16.34
N PRO A 136 4.85 4.57 15.85
CA PRO A 136 5.96 4.47 14.91
C PRO A 136 7.17 3.73 15.52
N GLY A 137 7.88 2.94 14.71
CA GLY A 137 9.09 2.21 15.12
C GLY A 137 8.87 1.02 16.05
N THR A 138 7.62 0.64 16.34
CA THR A 138 7.30 -0.44 17.30
C THR A 138 7.06 -1.81 16.66
N THR A 139 7.14 -1.91 15.32
CA THR A 139 6.93 -3.16 14.57
C THR A 139 5.58 -3.84 14.93
N TRP A 140 5.60 -5.12 15.27
CA TRP A 140 4.43 -5.91 15.69
C TRP A 140 3.71 -5.38 16.93
N LEU A 141 4.43 -4.73 17.86
CA LEU A 141 3.81 -4.19 19.06
C LEU A 141 2.78 -3.10 18.74
N GLY A 142 3.08 -2.22 17.78
CA GLY A 142 2.16 -1.16 17.36
C GLY A 142 0.87 -1.70 16.75
N LEU A 143 0.98 -2.79 15.98
CA LEU A 143 -0.17 -3.50 15.42
C LEU A 143 -1.03 -4.11 16.53
N LEU A 144 -0.41 -4.79 17.49
CA LEU A 144 -1.11 -5.36 18.64
C LEU A 144 -1.76 -4.29 19.52
N LEU A 145 -1.08 -3.15 19.72
CA LEU A 145 -1.64 -2.01 20.43
C LEU A 145 -2.88 -1.48 19.70
N LEU A 146 -2.83 -1.27 18.38
CA LEU A 146 -3.98 -0.81 17.59
C LEU A 146 -5.13 -1.83 17.60
N LEU A 147 -4.82 -3.12 17.44
CA LEU A 147 -5.81 -4.20 17.45
C LEU A 147 -6.41 -4.41 18.85
N GLY A 148 -5.68 -4.12 19.92
CA GLY A 148 -6.22 -4.10 21.29
C GLY A 148 -7.00 -2.83 21.61
N ALA A 149 -6.55 -1.70 21.06
CA ALA A 149 -7.11 -0.37 21.24
C ALA A 149 -8.55 -0.27 20.80
N ILE A 150 -8.79 -0.58 19.52
CA ILE A 150 -10.08 -0.36 18.87
C ILE A 150 -11.20 -1.11 19.62
N PRO A 151 -11.08 -2.42 19.94
CA PRO A 151 -12.11 -3.16 20.66
C PRO A 151 -12.34 -2.66 22.09
N VAL A 152 -11.31 -2.16 22.78
CA VAL A 152 -11.45 -1.57 24.11
C VAL A 152 -12.36 -0.33 24.07
N ILE A 153 -12.28 0.49 23.02
CA ILE A 153 -13.16 1.65 22.84
C ILE A 153 -14.63 1.21 22.67
N TYR A 154 -14.88 0.06 22.04
CA TYR A 154 -16.23 -0.52 21.94
C TYR A 154 -16.78 -1.03 23.27
N THR A 155 -15.93 -1.30 24.26
CA THR A 155 -16.35 -1.85 25.57
C THR A 155 -16.85 -0.72 26.48
N PRO A 156 -18.10 -0.73 26.96
CA PRO A 156 -18.66 0.37 27.77
C PRO A 156 -17.98 0.50 29.15
N GLY A 157 -18.16 1.67 29.77
CA GLY A 157 -17.69 1.94 31.14
C GLY A 157 -16.29 2.57 31.22
N CYS A 158 -15.56 2.29 32.29
CA CYS A 158 -14.24 2.86 32.56
C CYS A 158 -13.22 2.50 31.48
N LEU A 159 -13.29 1.28 30.93
CA LEU A 159 -12.38 0.81 29.89
C LEU A 159 -12.39 1.71 28.64
N ARG A 160 -13.56 2.19 28.20
CA ARG A 160 -13.64 3.14 27.08
C ARG A 160 -12.92 4.46 27.39
N LYS A 161 -13.24 5.06 28.55
CA LYS A 161 -12.74 6.40 28.94
C LYS A 161 -11.23 6.40 29.11
N TYR A 162 -10.71 5.45 29.89
CA TYR A 162 -9.27 5.36 30.16
C TYR A 162 -8.51 4.73 29.00
N GLY A 163 -9.12 3.78 28.28
CA GLY A 163 -8.51 3.16 27.09
C GLY A 163 -8.24 4.19 26.01
N ALA A 164 -9.23 5.01 25.64
CA ALA A 164 -9.03 6.07 24.65
C ALA A 164 -7.93 7.07 25.07
N LEU A 165 -7.91 7.47 26.34
CA LEU A 165 -6.89 8.38 26.86
C LEU A 165 -5.48 7.77 26.80
N VAL A 166 -5.34 6.51 27.24
CA VAL A 166 -4.05 5.79 27.21
C VAL A 166 -3.55 5.64 25.78
N LEU A 167 -4.43 5.43 24.81
CA LEU A 167 -4.05 5.31 23.40
C LEU A 167 -3.55 6.63 22.82
N VAL A 168 -4.25 7.73 23.11
CA VAL A 168 -3.84 9.05 22.66
C VAL A 168 -2.51 9.45 23.30
N LEU A 169 -2.39 9.33 24.63
CA LEU A 169 -1.16 9.67 25.34
C LEU A 169 0.00 8.76 24.95
N GLY A 170 -0.27 7.46 24.80
CA GLY A 170 0.72 6.49 24.32
C GLY A 170 1.20 6.82 22.92
N SER A 171 0.28 7.12 22.00
CA SER A 171 0.61 7.52 20.63
C SER A 171 1.48 8.78 20.57
N ILE A 172 1.15 9.80 21.38
CA ILE A 172 1.97 11.01 21.53
C ILE A 172 3.36 10.63 22.05
N GLY A 173 3.44 9.81 23.10
CA GLY A 173 4.71 9.37 23.68
C GLY A 173 5.61 8.61 22.68
N PHE A 174 5.04 7.70 21.90
CA PHE A 174 5.76 6.98 20.85
C PHE A 174 6.25 7.92 19.75
N ASN A 175 5.41 8.84 19.28
CA ASN A 175 5.80 9.82 18.26
C ASN A 175 6.90 10.78 18.77
N LEU A 176 6.84 11.23 20.02
CA LEU A 176 7.88 12.07 20.62
C LEU A 176 9.21 11.32 20.79
N SER A 177 9.16 10.00 20.97
CA SER A 177 10.35 9.16 21.15
C SER A 177 10.90 8.60 19.84
N TYR A 178 10.11 8.65 18.76
CA TYR A 178 10.46 8.07 17.49
C TYR A 178 11.60 8.83 16.82
N ARG A 179 12.51 8.06 16.23
CA ARG A 179 13.59 8.57 15.40
C ARG A 179 13.54 7.82 14.09
N GLU A 180 13.46 8.58 13.00
CA GLU A 180 13.44 8.02 11.66
C GLU A 180 14.71 7.19 11.40
N VAL A 181 14.52 5.99 10.86
CA VAL A 181 15.64 5.13 10.49
C VAL A 181 16.18 5.61 9.15
N LEU A 182 17.33 6.27 9.19
CA LEU A 182 18.01 6.73 7.98
C LEU A 182 18.47 5.54 7.12
N PRO A 183 18.41 5.65 5.79
CA PRO A 183 18.96 4.62 4.92
C PRO A 183 20.46 4.45 5.17
N PRO A 184 21.04 3.25 4.94
CA PRO A 184 22.46 3.04 5.15
C PRO A 184 23.28 4.01 4.28
N HIS A 185 24.34 4.62 4.84
CA HIS A 185 25.14 5.64 4.15
C HIS A 185 25.70 5.23 2.78
N SER A 186 25.81 3.92 2.51
CA SER A 186 26.30 3.39 1.23
C SER A 186 25.19 3.14 0.20
N TRP A 187 23.95 3.53 0.49
CA TRP A 187 22.77 3.34 -0.35
C TRP A 187 22.27 4.69 -0.84
N VAL A 188 21.80 4.72 -2.09
CA VAL A 188 21.17 5.90 -2.68
C VAL A 188 19.93 5.48 -3.48
N GLY A 189 18.84 6.22 -3.29
CA GLY A 189 17.65 6.10 -4.11
C GLY A 189 17.74 7.03 -5.32
N VAL A 190 17.29 6.57 -6.49
CA VAL A 190 17.24 7.35 -7.72
C VAL A 190 15.81 7.77 -7.98
N GLN A 191 15.57 9.06 -8.22
CA GLN A 191 14.30 9.51 -8.75
C GLN A 191 14.39 9.61 -10.27
N THR A 192 13.48 8.94 -10.96
CA THR A 192 13.39 8.97 -12.43
C THR A 192 12.06 9.55 -12.87
N ALA A 193 12.05 10.17 -14.05
CA ALA A 193 10.83 10.64 -14.74
C ALA A 193 10.66 9.94 -16.09
N ILE A 194 11.06 8.66 -16.15
CA ILE A 194 11.06 7.84 -17.36
C ILE A 194 9.63 7.37 -17.60
N ARG A 195 9.14 7.57 -18.83
CA ARG A 195 7.79 7.13 -19.22
C ARG A 195 7.85 5.71 -19.81
N PRO A 196 6.85 4.84 -19.55
CA PRO A 196 6.80 3.49 -20.13
C PRO A 196 6.98 3.50 -21.65
N SER A 197 7.66 2.48 -22.19
CA SER A 197 7.92 2.43 -23.63
C SER A 197 6.67 2.17 -24.47
N ASN A 198 5.60 1.65 -23.88
CA ASN A 198 4.34 1.31 -24.55
C ASN A 198 4.57 0.46 -25.83
N ASN A 199 5.39 -0.59 -25.71
CA ASN A 199 5.81 -1.48 -26.81
C ASN A 199 6.59 -0.81 -27.95
N ASN A 200 7.04 0.44 -27.79
CA ASN A 200 7.95 1.08 -28.73
C ASN A 200 9.39 0.68 -28.42
N ILE A 201 9.97 -0.16 -29.29
CA ILE A 201 11.33 -0.71 -29.13
C ILE A 201 12.38 0.40 -29.01
N LEU A 202 12.32 1.43 -29.85
CA LEU A 202 13.30 2.53 -29.82
C LEU A 202 13.20 3.32 -28.51
N LYS A 203 11.99 3.52 -28.01
CA LYS A 203 11.77 4.16 -26.71
C LYS A 203 12.25 3.28 -25.57
N GLY A 204 12.06 1.96 -25.64
CA GLY A 204 12.62 1.02 -24.65
C GLY A 204 14.15 1.10 -24.58
N ILE A 205 14.83 1.16 -25.74
CA ILE A 205 16.30 1.33 -25.78
C ILE A 205 16.72 2.69 -25.18
N ALA A 206 16.00 3.77 -25.49
CA ALA A 206 16.26 5.08 -24.91
C ALA A 206 16.04 5.09 -23.39
N ASN A 207 14.94 4.50 -22.91
CA ASN A 207 14.64 4.34 -21.49
C ASN A 207 15.78 3.59 -20.76
N ASN A 208 16.30 2.50 -21.34
CA ASN A 208 17.45 1.78 -20.77
C ASN A 208 18.68 2.70 -20.62
N GLN A 209 18.95 3.55 -21.60
CA GLN A 209 20.07 4.52 -21.53
C GLN A 209 19.83 5.56 -20.43
N GLU A 210 18.62 6.10 -20.32
CA GLU A 210 18.26 7.04 -19.26
C GLU A 210 18.40 6.43 -17.86
N VAL A 211 18.01 5.15 -17.69
CA VAL A 211 18.23 4.39 -16.43
C VAL A 211 19.72 4.30 -16.11
N ILE A 212 20.56 3.95 -17.10
CA ILE A 212 22.01 3.86 -16.91
C ILE A 212 22.59 5.21 -16.48
N GLU A 213 22.26 6.28 -17.19
CA GLU A 213 22.77 7.62 -16.91
C GLU A 213 22.34 8.11 -15.52
N ALA A 214 21.08 7.89 -15.16
CA ALA A 214 20.56 8.24 -13.85
C ALA A 214 21.28 7.46 -12.73
N GLY A 215 21.49 6.16 -12.92
CA GLY A 215 22.20 5.30 -11.97
C GLY A 215 23.66 5.70 -11.78
N LEU A 216 24.37 5.97 -12.86
CA LEU A 216 25.77 6.40 -12.81
C LEU A 216 25.93 7.76 -12.12
N ARG A 217 25.01 8.70 -12.40
CA ARG A 217 25.02 10.04 -11.81
C ARG A 217 24.72 10.01 -10.31
N ALA A 218 23.63 9.34 -9.92
CA ALA A 218 23.21 9.26 -8.52
C ALA A 218 24.11 8.33 -7.69
N GLY A 219 24.63 7.28 -8.32
CA GLY A 219 25.43 6.24 -7.67
C GLY A 219 26.88 6.62 -7.39
N ALA A 220 27.33 7.84 -7.70
CA ALA A 220 28.71 8.27 -7.46
C ALA A 220 29.05 8.18 -5.96
N GLY A 221 29.91 7.22 -5.59
CA GLY A 221 30.30 6.98 -4.20
C GLY A 221 29.38 6.05 -3.40
N ALA A 222 28.27 5.60 -3.98
CA ALA A 222 27.35 4.64 -3.36
C ALA A 222 27.71 3.19 -3.73
N LYS A 223 27.48 2.26 -2.81
CA LYS A 223 27.61 0.81 -3.06
C LYS A 223 26.32 0.20 -3.60
N VAL A 224 25.17 0.73 -3.21
CA VAL A 224 23.85 0.23 -3.64
C VAL A 224 23.05 1.39 -4.21
N VAL A 225 22.50 1.18 -5.40
CA VAL A 225 21.61 2.13 -6.10
C VAL A 225 20.24 1.49 -6.20
N VAL A 226 19.21 2.17 -5.69
CA VAL A 226 17.82 1.69 -5.70
C VAL A 226 17.03 2.53 -6.68
N PHE A 227 16.47 1.89 -7.70
CA PHE A 227 15.61 2.54 -8.69
C PHE A 227 14.14 2.40 -8.33
N PRO A 228 13.28 3.27 -8.88
CA PRO A 228 11.84 3.14 -8.75
C PRO A 228 11.31 1.87 -9.40
N GLU A 229 10.09 1.54 -9.01
CA GLU A 229 9.27 0.47 -9.59
C GLU A 229 9.03 0.68 -11.10
N ALA A 230 8.91 -0.43 -11.83
CA ALA A 230 8.60 -0.45 -13.27
C ALA A 230 9.40 0.54 -14.14
N VAL A 231 10.64 0.87 -13.75
CA VAL A 231 11.49 1.78 -14.54
C VAL A 231 11.94 1.15 -15.86
N LEU A 232 11.92 -0.18 -15.93
CA LEU A 232 12.12 -0.95 -17.15
C LEU A 232 10.90 -1.84 -17.44
N ASP A 233 10.38 -1.73 -18.66
CA ASP A 233 9.27 -2.57 -19.12
C ASP A 233 9.69 -4.03 -19.33
N ASN A 234 10.99 -4.34 -19.34
CA ASN A 234 11.47 -5.71 -19.49
C ASN A 234 12.83 -6.02 -18.85
N TRP A 235 13.02 -7.30 -18.54
CA TRP A 235 14.27 -7.84 -18.01
C TRP A 235 14.84 -8.96 -18.90
N TYR A 236 14.89 -8.74 -20.21
CA TYR A 236 15.48 -9.69 -21.16
C TYR A 236 17.01 -9.76 -21.05
N ALA A 237 17.61 -10.81 -21.64
CA ALA A 237 19.07 -11.01 -21.65
C ALA A 237 19.85 -9.82 -22.23
N GLY A 238 19.29 -9.14 -23.24
CA GLY A 238 19.88 -7.93 -23.81
C GLY A 238 19.94 -6.77 -22.81
N THR A 239 18.80 -6.45 -22.16
CA THR A 239 18.69 -5.42 -21.12
C THR A 239 19.60 -5.73 -19.92
N GLN A 240 19.62 -6.99 -19.49
CA GLN A 240 20.50 -7.52 -18.47
C GLN A 240 21.99 -7.28 -18.79
N HIS A 241 22.42 -7.63 -20.00
CA HIS A 241 23.80 -7.43 -20.44
C HIS A 241 24.15 -5.95 -20.55
N GLN A 242 23.25 -5.13 -21.08
CA GLN A 242 23.43 -3.69 -21.24
C GLN A 242 23.65 -3.01 -19.88
N LEU A 243 22.78 -3.29 -18.89
CA LEU A 243 22.90 -2.71 -17.56
C LEU A 243 24.13 -3.22 -16.81
N SER A 244 24.33 -4.54 -16.76
CA SER A 244 25.48 -5.12 -16.04
C SER A 244 26.82 -4.66 -16.60
N SER A 245 26.91 -4.34 -17.90
CA SER A 245 28.12 -3.78 -18.51
C SER A 245 28.40 -2.33 -18.08
N ALA A 246 27.36 -1.56 -17.77
CA ALA A 246 27.49 -0.15 -17.35
C ALA A 246 27.75 0.00 -15.83
N ILE A 247 27.28 -0.94 -15.01
CA ILE A 247 27.45 -0.89 -13.55
C ILE A 247 28.94 -0.90 -13.16
N THR A 248 29.32 -0.10 -12.17
CA THR A 248 30.71 -0.07 -11.68
C THR A 248 31.05 -1.29 -10.80
N LYS A 249 32.32 -1.75 -10.83
CA LYS A 249 32.80 -3.02 -10.21
C LYS A 249 32.41 -3.28 -8.74
N ARG A 250 32.12 -2.23 -7.96
CA ARG A 250 31.81 -2.33 -6.52
C ARG A 250 30.38 -1.94 -6.19
N GLN A 251 29.51 -1.86 -7.20
CA GLN A 251 28.16 -1.36 -7.05
C GLN A 251 27.13 -2.44 -7.37
N ILE A 252 26.01 -2.37 -6.66
CA ILE A 252 24.84 -3.21 -6.84
C ILE A 252 23.68 -2.30 -7.19
N TRP A 253 22.95 -2.61 -8.26
CA TRP A 253 21.73 -1.90 -8.63
C TRP A 253 20.53 -2.79 -8.33
N LEU A 254 19.56 -2.25 -7.60
CA LEU A 254 18.24 -2.82 -7.38
C LEU A 254 17.27 -2.07 -8.28
N ILE A 255 16.73 -2.75 -9.29
CA ILE A 255 16.02 -2.13 -10.40
C ILE A 255 14.59 -2.64 -10.44
N GLY A 256 13.60 -1.75 -10.40
CA GLY A 256 12.21 -2.10 -10.67
C GLY A 256 12.02 -2.44 -12.14
N ALA A 257 11.61 -3.66 -12.44
CA ALA A 257 11.39 -4.11 -13.80
C ALA A 257 10.36 -5.24 -13.87
N GLU A 258 9.65 -5.31 -14.99
CA GLU A 258 8.80 -6.46 -15.24
C GLU A 258 9.62 -7.70 -15.60
N SER A 259 9.41 -8.79 -14.87
CA SER A 259 9.99 -10.10 -15.17
C SER A 259 9.09 -10.90 -16.11
N GLN A 260 9.48 -11.05 -17.37
CA GLN A 260 8.66 -11.73 -18.38
C GLN A 260 8.54 -13.24 -18.12
N LYS A 261 9.57 -13.84 -17.53
CA LYS A 261 9.56 -15.28 -17.18
C LYS A 261 8.48 -15.59 -16.14
N ASN A 262 8.38 -14.74 -15.12
CA ASN A 262 7.46 -14.93 -14.00
C ASN A 262 6.14 -14.17 -14.16
N ARG A 263 6.06 -13.27 -15.15
CA ARG A 263 4.98 -12.30 -15.36
C ARG A 263 4.69 -11.56 -14.07
N SER A 264 5.70 -10.91 -13.50
CA SER A 264 5.58 -10.22 -12.21
C SER A 264 6.25 -8.87 -12.28
N ASP A 265 5.68 -7.88 -11.60
CA ASP A 265 6.44 -6.70 -11.21
C ASP A 265 7.44 -7.10 -10.12
N ALA A 266 8.67 -6.63 -10.25
CA ALA A 266 9.79 -7.18 -9.53
C ALA A 266 10.94 -6.21 -9.32
N VAL A 267 11.74 -6.53 -8.31
CA VAL A 267 13.05 -5.93 -8.10
C VAL A 267 14.11 -6.89 -8.61
N MET A 268 14.89 -6.41 -9.58
CA MET A 268 15.99 -7.14 -10.19
C MET A 268 17.32 -6.67 -9.61
N LEU A 269 18.23 -7.61 -9.37
CA LEU A 269 19.56 -7.31 -8.87
C LEU A 269 20.58 -7.42 -9.99
N ALA A 270 21.30 -6.33 -10.24
CA ALA A 270 22.39 -6.28 -11.21
C ALA A 270 23.71 -5.83 -10.57
N LYS A 271 24.82 -6.40 -11.05
CA LYS A 271 26.20 -6.07 -10.69
C LYS A 271 27.04 -5.94 -11.95
N HIS A 272 28.26 -5.41 -11.81
CA HIS A 272 29.20 -5.33 -12.92
C HIS A 272 29.45 -6.70 -13.55
N SER A 273 29.24 -6.81 -14.86
CA SER A 273 29.37 -8.02 -15.67
C SER A 273 28.56 -9.23 -15.17
N HIS A 274 27.60 -9.01 -14.26
CA HIS A 274 26.77 -10.07 -13.71
C HIS A 274 25.39 -9.54 -13.34
N SER A 275 24.37 -9.94 -14.07
CA SER A 275 22.96 -9.68 -13.75
C SER A 275 22.29 -10.97 -13.28
N ASN A 276 21.48 -10.89 -12.22
CA ASN A 276 20.62 -12.01 -11.87
C ASN A 276 19.47 -12.08 -12.88
N PRO A 277 19.27 -13.20 -13.59
CA PRO A 277 18.11 -13.37 -14.46
C PRO A 277 16.81 -13.50 -13.67
N GLU A 278 16.87 -13.95 -12.42
CA GLU A 278 15.71 -14.08 -11.54
C GLU A 278 15.54 -12.84 -10.64
N PRO A 279 14.29 -12.48 -10.33
CA PRO A 279 14.00 -11.39 -9.41
C PRO A 279 14.44 -11.72 -7.99
N VAL A 280 14.94 -10.72 -7.26
CA VAL A 280 15.24 -10.85 -5.81
C VAL A 280 14.01 -10.58 -4.95
N ALA A 281 13.05 -9.81 -5.47
CA ALA A 281 11.75 -9.55 -4.87
C ALA A 281 10.70 -9.48 -5.99
N LYS A 282 9.48 -9.91 -5.69
CA LYS A 282 8.33 -9.91 -6.62
C LYS A 282 7.17 -9.32 -5.84
N ALA A 283 6.39 -8.44 -6.48
CA ALA A 283 5.20 -7.86 -5.88
C ALA A 283 4.27 -8.98 -5.37
N ALA A 284 4.09 -9.07 -4.06
CA ALA A 284 3.09 -9.87 -3.39
C ALA A 284 1.68 -9.37 -3.74
N GLY A 285 1.47 -8.05 -3.72
CA GLY A 285 0.22 -7.38 -4.03
C GLY A 285 0.28 -6.62 -5.35
N LEU A 286 -0.77 -6.73 -6.16
CA LEU A 286 -0.92 -5.99 -7.42
C LEU A 286 -2.27 -5.29 -7.44
N LEU A 287 -2.34 -4.18 -8.18
CA LEU A 287 -3.58 -3.45 -8.35
C LEU A 287 -4.56 -4.26 -9.20
N LEU A 288 -5.67 -4.70 -8.59
CA LEU A 288 -6.72 -5.43 -9.31
C LEU A 288 -7.35 -4.55 -10.39
N GLY A 289 -7.36 -5.05 -11.62
CA GLY A 289 -7.81 -4.34 -12.81
C GLY A 289 -6.74 -3.47 -13.46
N GLY A 290 -5.60 -3.21 -12.81
CA GLY A 290 -4.43 -2.59 -13.43
C GLY A 290 -3.41 -3.66 -13.82
N ASP A 291 -2.35 -3.77 -13.03
CA ASP A 291 -1.27 -4.75 -13.22
C ASP A 291 -1.75 -6.21 -13.14
N TRP A 292 -2.78 -6.46 -12.32
CA TRP A 292 -3.39 -7.78 -12.19
C TRP A 292 -4.83 -7.82 -12.69
N ILE A 293 -5.03 -8.51 -13.81
CA ILE A 293 -6.31 -8.83 -14.41
C ILE A 293 -6.43 -10.36 -14.45
N PRO A 294 -7.09 -10.99 -13.45
CA PRO A 294 -7.17 -12.45 -13.33
C PRO A 294 -7.71 -13.17 -14.57
N TRP A 295 -8.54 -12.49 -15.36
CA TRP A 295 -9.14 -12.98 -16.59
C TRP A 295 -8.39 -12.56 -17.87
N GLY A 296 -7.33 -11.76 -17.74
CA GLY A 296 -6.51 -11.27 -18.86
C GLY A 296 -5.37 -12.23 -19.22
N LYS A 297 -5.03 -12.31 -20.51
CA LYS A 297 -3.96 -13.20 -21.00
C LYS A 297 -2.55 -12.69 -20.71
N ASP A 298 -2.38 -11.37 -20.71
CA ASP A 298 -1.09 -10.68 -20.52
C ASP A 298 -1.05 -9.91 -19.20
N SER A 299 -1.64 -10.50 -18.16
CA SER A 299 -1.64 -9.95 -16.80
C SER A 299 -0.37 -10.34 -16.05
N LEU A 300 0.12 -9.42 -15.19
CA LEU A 300 1.08 -9.77 -14.16
C LEU A 300 0.41 -10.66 -13.10
N ARG A 301 1.22 -11.36 -12.32
CA ARG A 301 0.80 -12.34 -11.32
C ARG A 301 1.33 -11.92 -9.96
N PRO A 302 0.45 -11.75 -8.96
CA PRO A 302 0.90 -11.49 -7.60
C PRO A 302 1.67 -12.71 -7.08
N ALA A 303 2.77 -12.45 -6.37
CA ALA A 303 3.50 -13.49 -5.67
C ALA A 303 2.73 -14.02 -4.46
N TRP A 304 1.74 -13.26 -3.94
CA TRP A 304 0.99 -13.46 -2.69
C TRP A 304 1.82 -13.40 -1.42
N VAL A 305 3.07 -13.87 -1.48
CA VAL A 305 4.05 -13.81 -0.40
C VAL A 305 5.40 -13.41 -0.98
N GLN A 306 6.07 -12.44 -0.36
CA GLN A 306 7.42 -12.03 -0.71
C GLN A 306 8.45 -12.54 0.30
N SER A 307 9.64 -12.86 -0.19
CA SER A 307 10.77 -13.29 0.64
C SER A 307 11.72 -12.12 0.95
N VAL A 308 12.24 -12.10 2.18
CA VAL A 308 13.36 -11.24 2.56
C VAL A 308 14.63 -11.71 1.87
N PHE A 309 15.42 -10.78 1.33
CA PHE A 309 16.69 -11.06 0.66
C PHE A 309 17.84 -10.28 1.32
N ILE A 310 19.08 -10.58 0.90
CA ILE A 310 20.28 -9.98 1.50
C ILE A 310 21.01 -9.11 0.48
N VAL A 311 21.33 -7.88 0.86
CA VAL A 311 22.16 -6.96 0.08
C VAL A 311 23.19 -6.32 1.00
N GLU A 312 24.48 -6.42 0.65
CA GLU A 312 25.59 -5.92 1.49
C GLU A 312 25.52 -6.43 2.95
N GLY A 313 25.12 -7.69 3.16
CA GLY A 313 24.98 -8.29 4.49
C GLY A 313 23.79 -7.78 5.31
N LYS A 314 22.94 -6.90 4.75
CA LYS A 314 21.71 -6.42 5.39
C LYS A 314 20.51 -7.22 4.87
N ARG A 315 19.56 -7.50 5.76
CA ARG A 315 18.25 -8.05 5.40
C ARG A 315 17.40 -6.94 4.80
N VAL A 316 16.75 -7.24 3.68
CA VAL A 316 15.97 -6.28 2.89
C VAL A 316 14.64 -6.93 2.51
N TRP A 317 13.56 -6.18 2.71
CA TRP A 317 12.24 -6.46 2.17
C TRP A 317 11.84 -5.26 1.31
N ALA A 318 11.17 -5.49 0.18
CA ALA A 318 10.80 -4.45 -0.77
C ALA A 318 9.28 -4.26 -0.76
N SER A 319 8.80 -3.02 -0.79
CA SER A 319 7.37 -2.74 -1.00
C SER A 319 7.20 -2.07 -2.35
N LEU A 320 6.34 -2.62 -3.20
CA LEU A 320 6.07 -2.16 -4.56
C LEU A 320 4.67 -1.52 -4.62
N CYS A 321 4.57 -0.31 -5.13
CA CYS A 321 3.35 0.51 -5.26
C CYS A 321 2.34 0.34 -4.11
N VAL A 322 1.22 -0.33 -4.42
CA VAL A 322 0.03 -0.46 -3.59
C VAL A 322 0.24 -1.32 -2.35
N GLU A 323 1.31 -2.11 -2.29
CA GLU A 323 1.65 -2.93 -1.13
C GLU A 323 1.83 -2.11 0.14
N GLN A 324 2.28 -0.86 0.01
CA GLN A 324 2.48 0.06 1.13
C GLN A 324 1.20 0.30 1.94
N VAL A 325 0.04 0.12 1.30
CA VAL A 325 -1.28 0.38 1.88
C VAL A 325 -2.15 -0.88 1.97
N GLN A 326 -1.63 -2.03 1.56
CA GLN A 326 -2.29 -3.34 1.68
C GLN A 326 -1.73 -4.12 2.87
N PRO A 327 -2.47 -4.22 4.00
CA PRO A 327 -1.91 -4.79 5.22
C PRO A 327 -1.35 -6.19 5.08
N TRP A 328 -2.04 -7.04 4.34
CA TRP A 328 -1.62 -8.41 4.13
C TRP A 328 -0.27 -8.54 3.42
N ALA A 329 0.16 -7.53 2.64
CA ALA A 329 1.47 -7.53 1.99
C ALA A 329 2.58 -7.19 2.98
N TRP A 330 2.49 -6.07 3.71
CA TRP A 330 3.56 -5.69 4.64
C TRP A 330 3.56 -6.48 5.97
N LEU A 331 2.50 -7.23 6.29
CA LEU A 331 2.46 -8.13 7.46
C LEU A 331 3.46 -9.29 7.38
N GLU A 332 4.03 -9.57 6.23
CA GLU A 332 5.01 -10.66 6.08
C GLU A 332 6.48 -10.23 6.32
N ALA A 333 6.72 -8.92 6.43
CA ALA A 333 8.06 -8.33 6.57
C ALA A 333 8.67 -8.56 7.97
#